data_AF-A0A4R3M7J0-F1
#
_entry.id   AF-A0A4R3M7J0-F1
#
_cell.length_a   1.000
_cell.length_b   1.000
_cell.length_c   1.000
_cell.angle_alpha   90.00
_cell.angle_beta   90.00
_cell.angle_gamma   90.00
#
_symmetry.space_group_name_H-M   'P 1'
#
loop_
_entity.id
_entity.type
_entity.pdbx_description
1 polymer ?
#
loop_
_entity_poly.entity_id
_entity_poly.type
_entity_poly.pdbx_seq_one_letter_code
_entity_poly.pdbx_strand_id
1 'polypeptide(L)'
;MPNQNPKVIPSRRKFIVEASAIGATALLGGIVSPALAQSKPALRIGLLNSFSGVFAALGNDNLNGMNLYFDEIGGSIAGRKIQILKEDDEIKPQVGLQKLRKLVESDKCDIITGIQSSGVAMAAVAYLRQSGAFMLCSGAGATSLSMVDTKLPYFFRCSINTIAIHRTFGDWYYKNVAKEALLTASDFVGGRDTLAEFKSGFAPLGGKVVSDIYPPLGNNDFSPYLATIRKDAPPGTFNFYAGTDAVRFVKQYAEYGLKKISKLTGSGFMLESDTLPAQGASALGALSSLHYAETLDNAANKKFVADYRAKYKKYPSVYSEYGYVAAQILHGAIEAVHGDTHDKDALRKAMLALRLQAPRGPFHFSPTTQSPIQNVYIREVVELNGRFTNKVLYTYPNVV
;
A
#
# COMPACT_ATOMS: atom_id res chain seq x y z
N MET A 1 75.97 2.52 44.59
CA MET A 1 77.03 2.51 43.56
C MET A 1 76.66 1.47 42.51
N PRO A 2 77.05 1.62 41.22
CA PRO A 2 77.39 2.86 40.53
C PRO A 2 76.77 2.97 39.10
N ASN A 3 76.99 4.13 38.45
CA ASN A 3 77.13 4.32 36.99
C ASN A 3 75.89 4.28 36.06
N GLN A 4 75.77 5.17 35.05
CA GLN A 4 76.51 6.42 34.81
C GLN A 4 75.77 7.45 33.92
N ASN A 5 76.06 8.74 34.19
CA ASN A 5 75.93 9.92 33.29
C ASN A 5 76.89 9.81 32.06
N PRO A 6 76.87 10.69 31.02
CA PRO A 6 76.42 12.10 30.95
C PRO A 6 75.54 12.39 29.69
N LYS A 7 75.46 13.54 28.97
CA LYS A 7 76.15 14.87 28.84
C LYS A 7 75.16 15.82 28.09
N VAL A 8 75.29 17.15 27.89
CA VAL A 8 76.34 18.19 28.08
C VAL A 8 75.73 19.44 28.77
N ILE A 9 76.26 20.65 28.56
CA ILE A 9 75.84 21.95 29.17
C ILE A 9 76.09 23.12 28.14
N PRO A 10 76.14 24.42 28.50
CA PRO A 10 75.10 25.46 28.38
C PRO A 10 75.25 26.50 27.24
N SER A 11 74.23 27.36 27.05
CA SER A 11 74.36 28.75 26.53
C SER A 11 73.14 29.57 26.99
N ARG A 12 73.14 30.59 27.87
CA ARG A 12 74.02 31.77 28.13
C ARG A 12 73.84 33.01 27.21
N ARG A 13 72.59 33.46 27.06
CA ARG A 13 72.22 34.91 27.06
C ARG A 13 71.08 35.08 28.09
N LYS A 14 71.05 36.07 29.00
CA LYS A 14 71.09 37.56 28.88
C LYS A 14 69.91 38.08 28.02
N PHE A 15 69.06 39.01 28.49
CA PHE A 15 69.11 39.87 29.68
C PHE A 15 67.72 40.08 30.32
N ILE A 16 67.73 40.61 31.55
CA ILE A 16 66.57 41.09 32.33
C ILE A 16 65.96 42.34 31.67
N VAL A 17 64.64 42.56 31.78
CA VAL A 17 63.95 43.81 32.22
C VAL A 17 62.45 43.74 31.88
N GLU A 18 61.62 44.21 32.80
CA GLU A 18 60.16 44.28 32.72
C GLU A 18 59.65 45.62 32.15
N ALA A 19 58.33 45.84 32.25
CA ALA A 19 57.60 47.11 32.11
C ALA A 19 57.18 47.58 30.69
N SER A 20 55.90 47.30 30.40
CA SER A 20 54.87 48.31 30.12
C SER A 20 55.10 49.35 29.01
N ALA A 21 54.36 49.22 27.89
CA ALA A 21 53.09 49.93 27.69
C ALA A 21 52.58 49.89 26.22
N ILE A 22 51.24 49.94 26.05
CA ILE A 22 50.48 50.34 24.84
C ILE A 22 50.78 49.54 23.55
N GLY A 23 49.86 48.64 23.21
CA GLY A 23 49.83 47.93 21.92
C GLY A 23 48.47 47.30 21.68
N ALA A 24 47.48 48.10 21.26
CA ALA A 24 46.11 47.64 21.08
C ALA A 24 45.96 46.82 19.78
N THR A 25 45.89 45.50 19.89
CA THR A 25 45.49 44.62 18.79
C THR A 25 44.42 43.65 19.28
N ALA A 26 43.16 44.01 19.11
CA ALA A 26 42.03 43.14 19.39
C ALA A 26 41.98 42.00 18.37
N LEU A 27 42.71 40.91 18.66
CA LEU A 27 42.55 39.64 17.99
C LEU A 27 41.14 39.10 18.31
N LEU A 28 40.20 39.47 17.46
CA LEU A 28 38.88 38.85 17.33
C LEU A 28 39.08 37.40 16.88
N GLY A 29 39.48 36.55 17.83
CA GLY A 29 39.49 35.11 17.69
C GLY A 29 38.05 34.64 17.48
N GLY A 30 37.63 34.63 16.21
CA GLY A 30 36.28 34.28 15.84
C GLY A 30 35.93 32.90 16.38
N ILE A 31 35.04 32.85 17.37
CA ILE A 31 34.47 31.62 17.86
C ILE A 31 33.60 31.10 16.71
N VAL A 32 34.20 30.27 15.86
CA VAL A 32 33.49 29.45 14.88
C VAL A 32 32.77 28.38 15.68
N SER A 33 31.66 28.79 16.31
CA SER A 33 30.66 27.88 16.84
C SER A 33 30.35 26.87 15.74
N PRO A 34 30.64 25.58 15.92
CA PRO A 34 30.29 24.60 14.90
C PRO A 34 28.78 24.72 14.71
N ALA A 35 28.36 25.00 13.47
CA ALA A 35 26.96 25.06 13.15
C ALA A 35 26.37 23.67 13.36
N LEU A 36 25.84 23.43 14.56
CA LEU A 36 25.13 22.21 14.94
C LEU A 36 24.04 22.02 13.89
N ALA A 37 24.27 21.06 12.97
CA ALA A 37 23.44 20.86 11.79
C ALA A 37 22.00 20.65 12.26
N GLN A 38 21.19 21.70 12.15
CA GLN A 38 19.96 21.82 12.91
C GLN A 38 18.99 20.77 12.36
N SER A 39 18.83 19.67 13.11
CA SER A 39 18.27 18.42 12.58
C SER A 39 16.90 18.71 11.98
N LYS A 40 16.75 18.52 10.65
CA LYS A 40 15.50 18.87 9.95
C LYS A 40 14.31 18.25 10.70
N PRO A 41 13.19 18.98 10.87
CA PRO A 41 12.00 18.45 11.52
C PRO A 41 11.62 17.07 10.97
N ALA A 42 11.21 16.16 11.87
CA ALA A 42 10.81 14.81 11.48
C ALA A 42 9.73 14.86 10.38
N LEU A 43 9.78 13.91 9.45
CA LEU A 43 8.76 13.72 8.43
C LEU A 43 7.63 12.89 9.05
N ARG A 44 6.53 13.55 9.41
CA ARG A 44 5.39 12.95 10.09
C ARG A 44 4.42 12.38 9.07
N ILE A 45 4.33 11.06 9.01
CA ILE A 45 3.45 10.32 8.10
C ILE A 45 2.29 9.77 8.93
N GLY A 46 1.09 10.30 8.71
CA GLY A 46 -0.12 9.83 9.38
C GLY A 46 -0.68 8.59 8.69
N LEU A 47 -0.57 7.41 9.32
CA LEU A 47 -1.14 6.17 8.81
C LEU A 47 -2.49 5.89 9.48
N LEU A 48 -3.57 6.32 8.83
CA LEU A 48 -4.93 6.01 9.22
C LEU A 48 -5.40 4.75 8.50
N ASN A 49 -5.52 3.62 9.19
CA ASN A 49 -5.83 2.36 8.51
C ASN A 49 -6.68 1.41 9.37
N SER A 50 -7.26 0.38 8.76
CA SER A 50 -8.07 -0.62 9.48
C SER A 50 -7.15 -1.64 10.16
N PHE A 51 -6.89 -1.46 11.45
CA PHE A 51 -6.03 -2.34 12.26
C PHE A 51 -6.80 -3.33 13.13
N SER A 52 -8.13 -3.20 13.20
CA SER A 52 -9.05 -4.12 13.88
C SER A 52 -10.13 -4.66 12.92
N GLY A 53 -10.98 -5.57 13.42
CA GLY A 53 -12.06 -6.18 12.65
C GLY A 53 -11.58 -7.09 11.50
N VAL A 54 -12.45 -7.27 10.50
CA VAL A 54 -12.23 -8.17 9.34
C VAL A 54 -11.00 -7.80 8.50
N PHE A 55 -10.55 -6.55 8.55
CA PHE A 55 -9.39 -6.04 7.79
C PHE A 55 -8.10 -5.90 8.62
N ALA A 56 -8.07 -6.36 9.87
CA ALA A 56 -6.91 -6.20 10.76
C ALA A 56 -5.58 -6.72 10.18
N ALA A 57 -5.60 -7.84 9.45
CA ALA A 57 -4.41 -8.37 8.78
C ALA A 57 -3.89 -7.43 7.69
N LEU A 58 -4.80 -6.85 6.89
CA LEU A 58 -4.52 -6.01 5.73
C LEU A 58 -3.84 -4.70 6.15
N GLY A 59 -4.34 -4.05 7.20
CA GLY A 59 -3.74 -2.82 7.74
C GLY A 59 -2.35 -3.05 8.34
N ASN A 60 -2.14 -4.18 9.03
CA ASN A 60 -0.83 -4.52 9.58
C ASN A 60 0.17 -4.96 8.50
N ASP A 61 -0.26 -5.68 7.47
CA ASP A 61 0.59 -6.00 6.30
C ASP A 61 1.01 -4.72 5.55
N ASN A 62 0.09 -3.76 5.36
CA ASN A 62 0.39 -2.44 4.80
C ASN A 62 1.45 -1.69 5.62
N LEU A 63 1.33 -1.65 6.95
CA LEU A 63 2.36 -1.10 7.83
C LEU A 63 3.70 -1.85 7.71
N ASN A 64 3.68 -3.18 7.59
CA ASN A 64 4.89 -3.99 7.42
C ASN A 64 5.62 -3.69 6.11
N GLY A 65 4.90 -3.55 5.00
CA GLY A 65 5.50 -3.19 3.71
C GLY A 65 6.09 -1.78 3.70
N MET A 66 5.40 -0.83 4.34
CA MET A 66 5.86 0.56 4.49
C MET A 66 7.14 0.63 5.35
N ASN A 67 7.15 -0.07 6.48
CA ASN A 67 8.32 -0.20 7.35
C ASN A 67 9.47 -0.98 6.71
N LEU A 68 9.21 -1.90 5.78
CA LEU A 68 10.26 -2.60 5.05
C LEU A 68 11.05 -1.61 4.19
N TYR A 69 10.37 -0.84 3.33
CA TYR A 69 11.05 0.11 2.45
C TYR A 69 11.70 1.28 3.22
N PHE A 70 11.08 1.76 4.30
CA PHE A 70 11.68 2.81 5.11
C PHE A 70 12.95 2.37 5.85
N ASP A 71 13.06 1.10 6.26
CA ASP A 71 14.31 0.56 6.80
C ASP A 71 15.38 0.42 5.70
N GLU A 72 15.00 0.03 4.48
CA GLU A 72 15.92 -0.07 3.33
C GLU A 72 16.59 1.26 2.95
N ILE A 73 15.90 2.39 3.15
CA ILE A 73 16.44 3.75 2.93
C ILE A 73 17.04 4.38 4.21
N GLY A 74 17.21 3.61 5.28
CA GLY A 74 17.84 4.07 6.52
C GLY A 74 16.98 5.00 7.39
N GLY A 75 15.64 4.95 7.24
CA GLY A 75 14.70 5.65 8.12
C GLY A 75 14.63 7.18 7.96
N SER A 76 15.12 7.73 6.85
CA SER A 76 15.05 9.16 6.56
C SER A 76 14.80 9.45 5.08
N ILE A 77 14.18 10.60 4.78
CA ILE A 77 14.01 11.12 3.43
C ILE A 77 14.43 12.59 3.43
N ALA A 78 15.28 12.99 2.48
CA ALA A 78 15.85 14.33 2.33
C ALA A 78 16.52 14.87 3.62
N GLY A 79 17.05 13.97 4.46
CA GLY A 79 17.62 14.29 5.78
C GLY A 79 16.59 14.51 6.91
N ARG A 80 15.29 14.33 6.65
CA ARG A 80 14.23 14.30 7.68
C ARG A 80 14.04 12.86 8.16
N LYS A 81 14.19 12.61 9.47
CA LYS A 81 13.87 11.29 10.05
C LYS A 81 12.38 11.00 9.93
N ILE A 82 12.02 9.79 9.54
CA ILE A 82 10.62 9.38 9.36
C ILE A 82 9.98 9.10 10.73
N GLN A 83 8.77 9.61 10.93
CA GLN A 83 7.92 9.33 12.09
C GLN A 83 6.53 8.91 11.58
N ILE A 84 6.20 7.62 11.66
CA ILE A 84 4.84 7.15 11.38
C ILE A 84 3.97 7.35 12.63
N LEU A 85 2.82 8.00 12.47
CA LEU A 85 1.79 8.11 13.49
C LEU A 85 0.59 7.24 13.08
N LYS A 86 0.37 6.15 13.82
CA LYS A 86 -0.63 5.12 13.54
C LYS A 86 -1.96 5.44 14.21
N GLU A 87 -3.05 5.38 13.45
CA GLU A 87 -4.42 5.43 13.98
C GLU A 87 -5.29 4.33 13.36
N ASP A 88 -6.19 3.74 14.15
CA ASP A 88 -7.16 2.75 13.70
C ASP A 88 -8.49 3.43 13.30
N ASP A 89 -9.00 3.09 12.12
CA ASP A 89 -10.32 3.53 11.65
C ASP A 89 -11.47 2.65 12.12
N GLU A 90 -11.19 1.47 12.71
CA GLU A 90 -12.17 0.47 13.16
C GLU A 90 -13.16 0.01 12.04
N ILE A 91 -12.83 0.29 10.77
CA ILE A 91 -13.71 0.16 9.59
C ILE A 91 -14.94 1.12 9.67
N LYS A 92 -14.97 2.04 10.64
CA LYS A 92 -16.10 2.95 10.95
C LYS A 92 -15.86 4.37 10.40
N PRO A 93 -16.68 4.87 9.45
CA PRO A 93 -16.48 6.18 8.82
C PRO A 93 -16.36 7.36 9.80
N GLN A 94 -17.13 7.36 10.90
CA GLN A 94 -17.07 8.42 11.92
C GLN A 94 -15.75 8.39 12.71
N VAL A 95 -15.27 7.20 13.10
CA VAL A 95 -14.01 7.03 13.83
C VAL A 95 -12.85 7.45 12.93
N GLY A 96 -12.79 6.92 11.70
CA GLY A 96 -11.75 7.31 10.75
C GLY A 96 -11.71 8.81 10.45
N LEU A 97 -12.86 9.49 10.34
CA LEU A 97 -12.89 10.94 10.19
C LEU A 97 -12.36 11.68 11.44
N GLN A 98 -12.68 11.22 12.65
CA GLN A 98 -12.13 11.77 13.89
C GLN A 98 -10.60 11.59 13.97
N LYS A 99 -10.10 10.40 13.60
CA LYS A 99 -8.66 10.10 13.56
C LYS A 99 -7.92 10.90 12.50
N LEU A 100 -8.51 11.06 11.31
CA LEU A 100 -7.97 11.90 10.24
C LEU A 100 -7.79 13.35 10.71
N ARG A 101 -8.80 13.90 11.40
CA ARG A 101 -8.70 15.23 12.03
C ARG A 101 -7.58 15.29 13.05
N LYS A 102 -7.42 14.28 13.94
CA LYS A 102 -6.29 14.24 14.88
C LYS A 102 -4.94 14.29 14.15
N LEU A 103 -4.74 13.45 13.12
CA LEU A 103 -3.47 13.39 12.38
C LEU A 103 -3.10 14.72 11.69
N VAL A 104 -4.10 15.44 11.15
CA VAL A 104 -3.91 16.72 10.46
C VAL A 104 -3.86 17.92 11.44
N GLU A 105 -4.80 18.01 12.36
CA GLU A 105 -5.01 19.18 13.23
C GLU A 105 -4.17 19.12 14.51
N SER A 106 -3.98 17.96 15.13
CA SER A 106 -3.26 17.79 16.39
C SER A 106 -1.81 17.34 16.17
N ASP A 107 -1.61 16.23 15.44
CA ASP A 107 -0.29 15.65 15.24
C ASP A 107 0.55 16.40 14.20
N LYS A 108 -0.08 17.24 13.37
CA LYS A 108 0.55 17.99 12.26
C LYS A 108 1.35 17.07 11.33
N CYS A 109 0.73 16.01 10.84
CA CYS A 109 1.35 15.15 9.84
C CYS A 109 1.55 15.92 8.52
N ASP A 110 2.73 15.75 7.91
CA ASP A 110 3.05 16.30 6.59
C ASP A 110 2.13 15.71 5.51
N ILE A 111 1.94 14.38 5.57
CA ILE A 111 1.19 13.60 4.59
C ILE A 111 0.42 12.49 5.32
N ILE A 112 -0.80 12.21 4.86
CA ILE A 112 -1.64 11.12 5.34
C ILE A 112 -1.59 9.94 4.34
N THR A 113 -1.66 8.72 4.85
CA THR A 113 -1.73 7.46 4.09
C THR A 113 -2.51 6.40 4.88
N GLY A 114 -2.59 5.15 4.39
CA GLY A 114 -3.81 4.34 4.51
C GLY A 114 -4.77 4.74 3.39
N ILE A 115 -6.08 4.54 3.38
CA ILE A 115 -7.04 3.97 4.33
C ILE A 115 -7.57 2.68 3.69
N GLN A 116 -7.66 1.54 4.39
CA GLN A 116 -8.12 0.29 3.75
C GLN A 116 -9.62 0.29 3.42
N SER A 117 -10.46 0.86 4.28
CA SER A 117 -11.91 0.89 4.09
C SER A 117 -12.37 1.98 3.10
N SER A 118 -12.98 1.57 1.98
CA SER A 118 -13.61 2.48 1.01
C SER A 118 -14.67 3.39 1.65
N GLY A 119 -15.43 2.91 2.64
CA GLY A 119 -16.44 3.72 3.32
C GLY A 119 -15.82 4.83 4.18
N VAL A 120 -14.70 4.54 4.84
CA VAL A 120 -13.94 5.53 5.61
C VAL A 120 -13.28 6.56 4.68
N ALA A 121 -12.65 6.09 3.59
CA ALA A 121 -12.03 6.96 2.60
C ALA A 121 -13.03 7.92 1.94
N MET A 122 -14.26 7.48 1.64
CA MET A 122 -15.31 8.36 1.10
C MET A 122 -15.76 9.42 2.13
N ALA A 123 -15.87 9.07 3.41
CA ALA A 123 -16.18 10.04 4.47
C ALA A 123 -15.07 11.09 4.69
N ALA A 124 -13.82 10.74 4.39
CA ALA A 124 -12.69 11.67 4.43
C ALA A 124 -12.75 12.77 3.35
N VAL A 125 -13.36 12.51 2.18
CA VAL A 125 -13.31 13.40 0.98
C VAL A 125 -13.71 14.85 1.28
N ALA A 126 -14.78 15.06 2.05
CA ALA A 126 -15.26 16.40 2.38
C ALA A 126 -14.26 17.18 3.27
N TYR A 127 -13.63 16.49 4.22
CA TYR A 127 -12.64 17.09 5.11
C TYR A 127 -11.29 17.30 4.43
N LEU A 128 -10.85 16.38 3.56
CA LEU A 128 -9.65 16.57 2.74
C LEU A 128 -9.80 17.77 1.79
N ARG A 129 -11.02 18.06 1.31
CA ARG A 129 -11.32 19.29 0.56
C ARG A 129 -11.23 20.55 1.42
N GLN A 130 -11.72 20.49 2.67
CA GLN A 130 -11.73 21.63 3.60
C GLN A 130 -10.31 21.97 4.13
N SER A 131 -9.56 20.95 4.53
CA SER A 131 -8.20 21.09 5.08
C SER A 131 -7.12 21.27 4.00
N GLY A 132 -7.37 20.76 2.79
CA GLY A 132 -6.36 20.65 1.75
C GLY A 132 -5.17 19.77 2.15
N ALA A 133 -5.35 18.85 3.10
CA ALA A 133 -4.30 17.93 3.56
C ALA A 133 -3.88 16.97 2.43
N PHE A 134 -2.60 16.62 2.38
CA PHE A 134 -2.06 15.72 1.36
C PHE A 134 -2.34 14.26 1.74
N MET A 135 -2.92 13.49 0.82
CA MET A 135 -3.36 12.11 1.03
C MET A 135 -2.85 11.17 -0.05
N LEU A 136 -2.04 10.18 0.34
CA LEU A 136 -1.64 9.06 -0.52
C LEU A 136 -2.40 7.79 -0.11
N CYS A 137 -3.51 7.53 -0.81
CA CYS A 137 -4.33 6.35 -0.60
C CYS A 137 -3.60 5.05 -0.98
N SER A 138 -3.32 4.21 0.03
CA SER A 138 -2.66 2.91 -0.04
C SER A 138 -3.60 1.76 0.33
N GLY A 139 -4.90 1.89 0.04
CA GLY A 139 -5.90 0.86 0.31
C GLY A 139 -7.16 1.03 -0.55
N ALA A 140 -8.09 1.85 -0.08
CA ALA A 140 -9.47 2.01 -0.55
C ALA A 140 -9.66 2.09 -2.07
N GLY A 141 -10.61 1.28 -2.56
CA GLY A 141 -10.80 1.02 -3.99
C GLY A 141 -11.92 1.78 -4.68
N ALA A 142 -12.89 2.33 -3.94
CA ALA A 142 -14.12 2.88 -4.55
C ALA A 142 -13.84 3.81 -5.74
N THR A 143 -14.53 3.60 -6.86
CA THR A 143 -14.19 4.28 -8.12
C THR A 143 -14.31 5.81 -7.97
N SER A 144 -15.33 6.27 -7.23
CA SER A 144 -15.61 7.66 -6.88
C SER A 144 -14.59 8.37 -5.97
N LEU A 145 -13.49 7.71 -5.58
CA LEU A 145 -12.33 8.35 -4.96
C LEU A 145 -11.36 8.99 -5.98
N SER A 146 -11.63 8.89 -7.28
CA SER A 146 -10.75 9.47 -8.31
C SER A 146 -10.69 11.01 -8.22
N MET A 147 -9.64 11.63 -8.78
CA MET A 147 -9.60 13.10 -8.94
C MET A 147 -10.74 13.61 -9.85
N VAL A 148 -11.21 12.81 -10.81
CA VAL A 148 -12.31 13.19 -11.70
C VAL A 148 -13.61 13.40 -10.93
N ASP A 149 -13.86 12.60 -9.89
CA ASP A 149 -15.08 12.68 -9.08
C ASP A 149 -14.90 13.60 -7.89
N THR A 150 -13.82 13.41 -7.11
CA THR A 150 -13.58 14.14 -5.85
C THR A 150 -13.15 15.59 -6.05
N LYS A 151 -12.54 15.91 -7.21
CA LYS A 151 -11.83 17.18 -7.50
C LYS A 151 -10.73 17.52 -6.49
N LEU A 152 -10.15 16.54 -5.79
CA LEU A 152 -9.08 16.75 -4.82
C LEU A 152 -7.69 16.73 -5.50
N PRO A 153 -6.97 17.86 -5.61
CA PRO A 153 -5.66 17.90 -6.25
C PRO A 153 -4.57 17.16 -5.44
N TYR A 154 -4.73 17.07 -4.12
CA TYR A 154 -3.78 16.44 -3.20
C TYR A 154 -4.20 15.04 -2.73
N PHE A 155 -5.19 14.41 -3.39
CA PHE A 155 -5.57 13.01 -3.17
C PHE A 155 -5.04 12.13 -4.31
N PHE A 156 -4.11 11.25 -3.97
CA PHE A 156 -3.55 10.24 -4.87
C PHE A 156 -3.96 8.85 -4.40
N ARG A 157 -4.01 7.86 -5.30
CA ARG A 157 -4.24 6.46 -4.96
C ARG A 157 -3.19 5.56 -5.61
N CYS A 158 -2.34 4.97 -4.77
CA CYS A 158 -1.30 4.03 -5.18
C CYS A 158 -1.67 2.56 -5.00
N SER A 159 -2.74 2.24 -4.25
CA SER A 159 -3.20 0.86 -4.14
C SER A 159 -3.75 0.35 -5.46
N ILE A 160 -4.93 0.82 -5.86
CA ILE A 160 -5.72 0.15 -6.90
C ILE A 160 -6.49 1.08 -7.83
N ASN A 161 -6.76 0.49 -8.99
CA ASN A 161 -7.71 0.92 -9.98
C ASN A 161 -8.70 -0.24 -10.15
N THR A 162 -9.79 -0.25 -9.36
CA THR A 162 -10.70 -1.41 -9.25
C THR A 162 -11.41 -1.67 -10.56
N ILE A 163 -11.92 -0.62 -11.22
CA ILE A 163 -12.55 -0.72 -12.54
C ILE A 163 -11.60 -1.36 -13.56
N ALA A 164 -10.31 -0.98 -13.60
CA ALA A 164 -9.34 -1.60 -14.49
C ALA A 164 -9.08 -3.09 -14.19
N ILE A 165 -9.10 -3.50 -12.90
CA ILE A 165 -8.93 -4.89 -12.47
C ILE A 165 -10.16 -5.75 -12.83
N HIS A 166 -11.36 -5.29 -12.46
CA HIS A 166 -12.57 -6.12 -12.55
C HIS A 166 -13.21 -6.07 -13.94
N ARG A 167 -13.14 -4.94 -14.66
CA ARG A 167 -13.64 -4.84 -16.04
C ARG A 167 -12.85 -5.71 -17.01
N THR A 168 -11.52 -5.74 -16.89
CA THR A 168 -10.68 -6.66 -17.68
C THR A 168 -10.96 -8.12 -17.32
N PHE A 169 -11.30 -8.41 -16.06
CA PHE A 169 -11.73 -9.76 -15.69
C PHE A 169 -13.12 -10.13 -16.24
N GLY A 170 -14.06 -9.19 -16.36
CA GLY A 170 -15.34 -9.42 -17.04
C GLY A 170 -15.17 -9.79 -18.51
N ASP A 171 -14.30 -9.06 -19.22
CA ASP A 171 -13.89 -9.35 -20.59
C ASP A 171 -13.21 -10.73 -20.70
N TRP A 172 -12.26 -11.02 -19.80
CA TRP A 172 -11.51 -12.27 -19.80
C TRP A 172 -12.38 -13.48 -19.46
N TYR A 173 -13.27 -13.36 -18.47
CA TYR A 173 -14.21 -14.40 -18.03
C TYR A 173 -15.16 -14.80 -19.17
N TYR A 174 -15.71 -13.82 -19.91
CA TYR A 174 -16.57 -14.12 -21.06
C TYR A 174 -15.88 -14.97 -22.13
N LYS A 175 -14.57 -14.73 -22.33
CA LYS A 175 -13.76 -15.39 -23.36
C LYS A 175 -13.22 -16.75 -22.91
N ASN A 176 -12.88 -16.92 -21.63
CA ASN A 176 -12.07 -18.04 -21.13
C ASN A 176 -12.74 -18.88 -20.02
N VAL A 177 -13.90 -18.47 -19.48
CA VAL A 177 -14.60 -19.18 -18.40
C VAL A 177 -16.02 -19.56 -18.81
N ALA A 178 -16.91 -18.59 -19.00
CA ALA A 178 -18.32 -18.86 -19.29
C ALA A 178 -19.05 -17.65 -19.88
N LYS A 179 -20.19 -17.92 -20.53
CA LYS A 179 -21.11 -16.88 -21.03
C LYS A 179 -22.11 -16.39 -19.98
N GLU A 180 -22.21 -17.11 -18.86
CA GLU A 180 -23.12 -16.82 -17.76
C GLU A 180 -22.38 -16.91 -16.41
N ALA A 181 -22.79 -16.10 -15.44
CA ALA A 181 -22.14 -15.99 -14.13
C ALA A 181 -23.15 -15.66 -13.02
N LEU A 182 -22.93 -16.16 -11.81
CA LEU A 182 -23.55 -15.61 -10.60
C LEU A 182 -22.49 -14.79 -9.85
N LEU A 183 -22.87 -13.62 -9.36
CA LEU A 183 -21.96 -12.66 -8.74
C LEU A 183 -22.25 -12.54 -7.25
N THR A 184 -21.22 -12.49 -6.40
CA THR A 184 -21.44 -12.23 -4.97
C THR A 184 -20.28 -11.53 -4.26
N ALA A 185 -20.61 -10.60 -3.36
CA ALA A 185 -19.63 -9.77 -2.66
C ALA A 185 -20.15 -9.27 -1.31
N SER A 186 -19.27 -8.97 -0.34
CA SER A 186 -19.69 -8.34 0.92
C SER A 186 -20.47 -7.03 0.67
N ASP A 187 -21.56 -6.80 1.41
CA ASP A 187 -22.43 -5.64 1.24
C ASP A 187 -21.81 -4.36 1.84
N PHE A 188 -20.96 -3.72 1.03
CA PHE A 188 -20.48 -2.37 1.22
C PHE A 188 -20.07 -1.78 -0.13
N VAL A 189 -19.69 -0.49 -0.16
CA VAL A 189 -19.29 0.23 -1.38
C VAL A 189 -18.28 -0.55 -2.22
N GLY A 190 -17.24 -1.13 -1.62
CA GLY A 190 -16.21 -1.88 -2.35
C GLY A 190 -16.72 -3.15 -3.05
N GLY A 191 -17.69 -3.85 -2.45
CA GLY A 191 -18.32 -5.03 -3.07
C GLY A 191 -19.27 -4.65 -4.21
N ARG A 192 -20.09 -3.61 -4.00
CA ARG A 192 -21.04 -3.11 -5.00
C ARG A 192 -20.32 -2.53 -6.23
N ASP A 193 -19.27 -1.73 -6.03
CA ASP A 193 -18.39 -1.26 -7.10
C ASP A 193 -17.79 -2.46 -7.86
N THR A 194 -17.18 -3.42 -7.16
CA THR A 194 -16.51 -4.58 -7.79
C THR A 194 -17.44 -5.41 -8.68
N LEU A 195 -18.68 -5.68 -8.27
CA LEU A 195 -19.62 -6.43 -9.12
C LEU A 195 -20.14 -5.59 -10.31
N ALA A 196 -20.32 -4.27 -10.14
CA ALA A 196 -20.69 -3.38 -11.24
C ALA A 196 -19.55 -3.23 -12.27
N GLU A 197 -18.31 -3.12 -11.82
CA GLU A 197 -17.11 -3.04 -12.65
C GLU A 197 -16.93 -4.32 -13.49
N PHE A 198 -17.11 -5.52 -12.90
CA PHE A 198 -17.11 -6.79 -13.63
C PHE A 198 -18.17 -6.80 -14.76
N LYS A 199 -19.42 -6.41 -14.45
CA LYS A 199 -20.49 -6.29 -15.45
C LYS A 199 -20.13 -5.36 -16.59
N SER A 200 -19.42 -4.26 -16.33
CA SER A 200 -18.99 -3.29 -17.35
C SER A 200 -17.99 -3.83 -18.39
N GLY A 201 -17.41 -5.02 -18.16
CA GLY A 201 -16.62 -5.77 -19.14
C GLY A 201 -17.34 -7.00 -19.67
N PHE A 202 -18.15 -7.65 -18.84
CA PHE A 202 -18.83 -8.91 -19.16
C PHE A 202 -20.10 -8.72 -20.02
N ALA A 203 -20.96 -7.78 -19.66
CA ALA A 203 -22.25 -7.57 -20.33
C ALA A 203 -22.15 -7.04 -21.77
N PRO A 204 -21.23 -6.12 -22.15
CA PRO A 204 -21.08 -5.65 -23.53
C PRO A 204 -20.70 -6.74 -24.55
N LEU A 205 -20.20 -7.89 -24.07
CA LEU A 205 -19.89 -9.06 -24.89
C LEU A 205 -21.10 -10.01 -25.03
N GLY A 206 -22.23 -9.71 -24.39
CA GLY A 206 -23.38 -10.62 -24.28
C GLY A 206 -23.33 -11.58 -23.09
N GLY A 207 -22.47 -11.32 -22.10
CA GLY A 207 -22.41 -12.10 -20.85
C GLY A 207 -23.62 -11.85 -19.95
N LYS A 208 -24.25 -12.91 -19.44
CA LYS A 208 -25.44 -12.81 -18.58
C LYS A 208 -25.12 -13.03 -17.11
N VAL A 209 -25.62 -12.14 -16.25
CA VAL A 209 -25.61 -12.36 -14.80
C VAL A 209 -26.91 -13.08 -14.40
N VAL A 210 -26.77 -14.24 -13.76
CA VAL A 210 -27.88 -15.08 -13.28
C VAL A 210 -28.50 -14.49 -12.02
N SER A 211 -27.64 -14.02 -11.09
CA SER A 211 -28.05 -13.33 -9.86
C SER A 211 -26.88 -12.54 -9.27
N ASP A 212 -27.19 -11.51 -8.47
CA ASP A 212 -26.25 -10.81 -7.58
C ASP A 212 -26.62 -11.13 -6.12
N ILE A 213 -25.65 -11.50 -5.29
CA ILE A 213 -25.88 -11.78 -3.87
C ILE A 213 -24.93 -10.96 -3.01
N TYR A 214 -25.46 -10.25 -2.01
CA TYR A 214 -24.67 -9.40 -1.11
C TYR A 214 -24.77 -9.85 0.36
N PRO A 215 -23.90 -10.76 0.84
CA PRO A 215 -23.80 -11.09 2.26
C PRO A 215 -23.29 -9.90 3.07
N PRO A 216 -23.65 -9.73 4.35
CA PRO A 216 -23.06 -8.70 5.21
C PRO A 216 -21.53 -8.76 5.28
N LEU A 217 -20.86 -7.62 5.44
CA LEU A 217 -19.43 -7.59 5.73
C LEU A 217 -19.15 -8.18 7.12
N GLY A 218 -18.18 -9.10 7.22
CA GLY A 218 -17.89 -9.84 8.45
C GLY A 218 -18.76 -11.08 8.66
N ASN A 219 -19.50 -11.53 7.64
CA ASN A 219 -20.43 -12.66 7.71
C ASN A 219 -19.75 -13.98 8.11
N ASN A 220 -20.37 -14.72 9.03
CA ASN A 220 -19.83 -15.96 9.59
C ASN A 220 -20.34 -17.24 8.87
N ASP A 221 -21.54 -17.22 8.29
CA ASP A 221 -22.13 -18.37 7.59
C ASP A 221 -22.56 -17.98 6.17
N PHE A 222 -21.93 -18.56 5.15
CA PHE A 222 -22.31 -18.33 3.77
C PHE A 222 -23.32 -19.35 3.23
N SER A 223 -23.71 -20.37 4.00
CA SER A 223 -24.58 -21.47 3.56
C SER A 223 -25.86 -21.04 2.84
N PRO A 224 -26.61 -19.99 3.25
CA PRO A 224 -27.80 -19.52 2.52
C PRO A 224 -27.48 -19.03 1.10
N TYR A 225 -26.32 -18.41 0.91
CA TYR A 225 -25.88 -17.88 -0.38
C TYR A 225 -25.28 -18.98 -1.26
N LEU A 226 -24.53 -19.92 -0.67
CA LEU A 226 -24.02 -21.10 -1.36
C LEU A 226 -25.15 -22.04 -1.83
N ALA A 227 -26.28 -22.10 -1.09
CA ALA A 227 -27.48 -22.80 -1.52
C ALA A 227 -28.06 -22.22 -2.83
N THR A 228 -28.08 -20.89 -2.99
CA THR A 228 -28.48 -20.24 -4.24
C THR A 228 -27.54 -20.60 -5.39
N ILE A 229 -26.22 -20.56 -5.19
CA ILE A 229 -25.23 -20.99 -6.20
C ILE A 229 -25.44 -22.46 -6.59
N ARG A 230 -25.76 -23.34 -5.63
CA ARG A 230 -26.05 -24.75 -5.89
C ARG A 230 -27.36 -24.96 -6.67
N LYS A 231 -28.37 -24.13 -6.41
CA LYS A 231 -29.72 -24.22 -7.01
C LYS A 231 -29.75 -23.63 -8.43
N ASP A 232 -29.02 -22.54 -8.67
CA ASP A 232 -28.90 -21.90 -9.99
C ASP A 232 -27.82 -22.56 -10.88
N ALA A 233 -26.89 -23.32 -10.28
CA ALA A 233 -25.83 -24.10 -10.95
C ALA A 233 -25.09 -23.39 -12.11
N PRO A 234 -24.65 -22.13 -11.95
CA PRO A 234 -24.02 -21.36 -13.02
C PRO A 234 -22.64 -21.97 -13.36
N PRO A 235 -22.20 -21.96 -14.65
CA PRO A 235 -20.92 -22.57 -15.04
C PRO A 235 -19.69 -21.99 -14.31
N GLY A 236 -19.80 -20.74 -13.85
CA GLY A 236 -18.85 -20.11 -12.94
C GLY A 236 -19.49 -19.03 -12.07
N THR A 237 -18.70 -18.58 -11.10
CA THR A 237 -19.03 -17.44 -10.23
C THR A 237 -17.92 -16.41 -10.28
N PHE A 238 -18.25 -15.13 -10.13
CA PHE A 238 -17.26 -14.08 -9.84
C PHE A 238 -17.57 -13.44 -8.47
N ASN A 239 -16.58 -13.48 -7.59
CA ASN A 239 -16.76 -13.23 -6.17
C ASN A 239 -15.83 -12.10 -5.69
N PHE A 240 -16.22 -11.35 -4.65
CA PHE A 240 -15.35 -10.39 -3.95
C PHE A 240 -15.52 -10.42 -2.44
N TYR A 241 -14.48 -10.89 -1.76
CA TYR A 241 -14.32 -10.89 -0.31
C TYR A 241 -12.86 -10.60 0.02
N ALA A 242 -12.56 -10.20 1.25
CA ALA A 242 -11.20 -9.96 1.74
C ALA A 242 -11.07 -10.38 3.21
N GLY A 243 -9.84 -10.62 3.68
CA GLY A 243 -9.58 -11.02 5.06
C GLY A 243 -10.33 -12.30 5.46
N THR A 244 -10.93 -12.31 6.65
CA THR A 244 -11.59 -13.52 7.19
C THR A 244 -12.85 -13.94 6.41
N ASP A 245 -13.55 -13.02 5.76
CA ASP A 245 -14.68 -13.35 4.86
C ASP A 245 -14.21 -14.17 3.65
N ALA A 246 -13.06 -13.81 3.06
CA ALA A 246 -12.49 -14.56 1.95
C ALA A 246 -12.06 -15.98 2.35
N VAL A 247 -11.48 -16.15 3.54
CA VAL A 247 -11.12 -17.47 4.07
C VAL A 247 -12.37 -18.32 4.28
N ARG A 248 -13.41 -17.77 4.92
CA ARG A 248 -14.69 -18.48 5.15
C ARG A 248 -15.39 -18.86 3.85
N PHE A 249 -15.58 -17.91 2.92
CA PHE A 249 -16.28 -18.15 1.67
C PHE A 249 -15.60 -19.23 0.82
N VAL A 250 -14.28 -19.13 0.59
CA VAL A 250 -13.55 -20.09 -0.26
C VAL A 250 -13.54 -21.50 0.34
N LYS A 251 -13.45 -21.61 1.67
CA LYS A 251 -13.59 -22.90 2.36
C LYS A 251 -15.00 -23.48 2.22
N GLN A 252 -16.02 -22.72 2.60
CA GLN A 252 -17.41 -23.19 2.56
C GLN A 252 -17.85 -23.51 1.13
N TYR A 253 -17.39 -22.75 0.11
CA TYR A 253 -17.64 -23.06 -1.31
C TYR A 253 -17.09 -24.44 -1.74
N ALA A 254 -15.93 -24.83 -1.21
CA ALA A 254 -15.36 -26.17 -1.45
C ALA A 254 -16.08 -27.26 -0.64
N GLU A 255 -16.36 -27.00 0.63
CA GLU A 255 -17.05 -27.90 1.57
C GLU A 255 -18.49 -28.21 1.11
N TYR A 256 -19.20 -27.22 0.55
CA TYR A 256 -20.53 -27.34 -0.06
C TYR A 256 -20.51 -28.00 -1.45
N GLY A 257 -19.32 -28.43 -1.93
CA GLY A 257 -19.14 -29.18 -3.18
C GLY A 257 -19.19 -28.35 -4.47
N LEU A 258 -19.38 -27.03 -4.39
CA LEU A 258 -19.65 -26.17 -5.56
C LEU A 258 -18.56 -26.21 -6.62
N LYS A 259 -17.29 -26.40 -6.23
CA LYS A 259 -16.13 -26.55 -7.15
C LYS A 259 -16.30 -27.67 -8.19
N LYS A 260 -17.24 -28.61 -8.00
CA LYS A 260 -17.55 -29.69 -8.95
C LYS A 260 -18.54 -29.30 -10.04
N ILE A 261 -19.30 -28.21 -9.85
CA ILE A 261 -20.40 -27.79 -10.74
C ILE A 261 -20.27 -26.35 -11.23
N SER A 262 -19.50 -25.50 -10.53
CA SER A 262 -19.33 -24.09 -10.83
C SER A 262 -17.87 -23.69 -10.59
N LYS A 263 -17.24 -23.03 -11.57
CA LYS A 263 -15.86 -22.58 -11.43
C LYS A 263 -15.77 -21.39 -10.46
N LEU A 264 -15.00 -21.57 -9.39
CA LEU A 264 -14.67 -20.50 -8.44
C LEU A 264 -13.75 -19.48 -9.11
N THR A 265 -14.26 -18.27 -9.36
CA THR A 265 -13.44 -17.15 -9.82
C THR A 265 -13.73 -15.88 -9.00
N GLY A 266 -12.87 -14.86 -9.05
CA GLY A 266 -13.12 -13.64 -8.30
C GLY A 266 -12.08 -12.54 -8.45
N SER A 267 -12.25 -11.49 -7.65
CA SER A 267 -11.18 -10.53 -7.39
C SER A 267 -10.06 -11.19 -6.60
N GLY A 268 -8.80 -10.87 -6.93
CA GLY A 268 -7.63 -11.52 -6.36
C GLY A 268 -7.48 -11.37 -4.86
N PHE A 269 -8.12 -10.36 -4.24
CA PHE A 269 -8.20 -10.18 -2.79
C PHE A 269 -8.76 -11.38 -2.02
N MET A 270 -9.50 -12.25 -2.68
CA MET A 270 -9.95 -13.50 -2.07
C MET A 270 -8.84 -14.52 -1.90
N LEU A 271 -7.82 -14.45 -2.75
CA LEU A 271 -6.84 -15.50 -3.01
C LEU A 271 -5.43 -14.87 -2.91
N GLU A 272 -5.11 -14.28 -1.76
CA GLU A 272 -3.85 -13.56 -1.50
C GLU A 272 -2.95 -14.33 -0.53
N SER A 273 -1.69 -13.88 -0.39
CA SER A 273 -0.72 -14.51 0.53
C SER A 273 -1.16 -14.53 2.00
N ASP A 274 -2.08 -13.65 2.42
CA ASP A 274 -2.67 -13.63 3.76
C ASP A 274 -3.86 -14.59 3.92
N THR A 275 -4.59 -14.91 2.85
CA THR A 275 -5.78 -15.80 2.89
C THR A 275 -5.49 -17.24 2.49
N LEU A 276 -4.64 -17.45 1.47
CA LEU A 276 -4.35 -18.77 0.88
C LEU A 276 -3.84 -19.82 1.90
N PRO A 277 -2.97 -19.50 2.88
CA PRO A 277 -2.53 -20.48 3.87
C PRO A 277 -3.67 -21.05 4.74
N ALA A 278 -4.74 -20.27 4.96
CA ALA A 278 -5.90 -20.69 5.73
C ALA A 278 -6.99 -21.36 4.86
N GLN A 279 -6.98 -21.13 3.55
CA GLN A 279 -7.89 -21.76 2.59
C GLN A 279 -7.39 -23.14 2.14
N GLY A 280 -6.08 -23.30 1.95
CA GLY A 280 -5.47 -24.56 1.49
C GLY A 280 -6.02 -25.04 0.15
N ALA A 281 -6.20 -26.37 0.01
CA ALA A 281 -6.72 -26.99 -1.20
C ALA A 281 -8.13 -26.51 -1.63
N SER A 282 -8.89 -25.88 -0.73
CA SER A 282 -10.17 -25.22 -1.07
C SER A 282 -9.97 -24.13 -2.13
N ALA A 283 -8.83 -23.45 -2.15
CA ALA A 283 -8.50 -22.43 -3.15
C ALA A 283 -7.94 -22.99 -4.48
N LEU A 284 -7.38 -24.22 -4.50
CA LEU A 284 -6.67 -24.77 -5.67
C LEU A 284 -7.52 -24.75 -6.96
N GLY A 285 -6.97 -24.25 -8.06
CA GLY A 285 -7.64 -24.11 -9.37
C GLY A 285 -8.64 -22.95 -9.46
N ALA A 286 -8.76 -22.10 -8.43
CA ALA A 286 -9.55 -20.88 -8.49
C ALA A 286 -8.83 -19.81 -9.34
N LEU A 287 -9.61 -19.04 -10.10
CA LEU A 287 -9.09 -17.99 -10.99
C LEU A 287 -9.36 -16.59 -10.45
N SER A 288 -8.44 -15.65 -10.68
CA SER A 288 -8.66 -14.25 -10.28
C SER A 288 -7.98 -13.21 -11.17
N SER A 289 -8.39 -11.95 -11.00
CA SER A 289 -7.66 -10.77 -11.45
C SER A 289 -7.06 -10.01 -10.26
N LEU A 290 -5.80 -9.58 -10.39
CA LEU A 290 -5.23 -8.54 -9.53
C LEU A 290 -4.05 -7.86 -10.21
N HIS A 291 -3.66 -6.69 -9.75
CA HIS A 291 -2.48 -5.97 -10.22
C HIS A 291 -1.16 -6.47 -9.59
N TYR A 292 -1.19 -7.50 -8.73
CA TYR A 292 0.01 -8.06 -8.08
C TYR A 292 -0.05 -9.59 -7.97
N ALA A 293 1.11 -10.23 -7.83
CA ALA A 293 1.31 -11.56 -7.27
C ALA A 293 2.76 -11.70 -6.78
N GLU A 294 3.01 -12.36 -5.64
CA GLU A 294 4.40 -12.54 -5.14
C GLU A 294 5.26 -13.45 -6.03
N THR A 295 4.65 -14.17 -6.97
CA THR A 295 5.32 -14.99 -7.99
C THR A 295 5.80 -14.21 -9.22
N LEU A 296 5.57 -12.90 -9.30
CA LEU A 296 5.97 -12.09 -10.47
C LEU A 296 7.48 -12.14 -10.71
N ASP A 297 7.87 -12.61 -11.90
CA ASP A 297 9.28 -12.72 -12.29
C ASP A 297 9.85 -11.36 -12.73
N ASN A 298 10.15 -10.50 -11.76
CA ASN A 298 10.90 -9.27 -11.96
C ASN A 298 11.84 -9.00 -10.78
N ALA A 299 12.88 -8.19 -10.99
CA ALA A 299 13.93 -7.95 -10.00
C ALA A 299 13.41 -7.24 -8.73
N ALA A 300 12.50 -6.26 -8.87
CA ALA A 300 11.93 -5.52 -7.74
C ALA A 300 11.09 -6.44 -6.84
N ASN A 301 10.28 -7.32 -7.44
CA ASN A 301 9.50 -8.32 -6.70
C ASN A 301 10.40 -9.38 -6.06
N LYS A 302 11.41 -9.90 -6.77
CA LYS A 302 12.36 -10.87 -6.20
C LYS A 302 13.06 -10.33 -4.96
N LYS A 303 13.47 -9.05 -4.96
CA LYS A 303 14.00 -8.36 -3.78
C LYS A 303 12.93 -8.25 -2.68
N PHE A 304 11.79 -7.62 -2.98
CA PHE A 304 10.71 -7.39 -2.01
C PHE A 304 10.25 -8.68 -1.31
N VAL A 305 10.05 -9.76 -2.06
CA VAL A 305 9.64 -11.07 -1.52
C VAL A 305 10.75 -11.71 -0.67
N ALA A 306 12.03 -11.57 -1.06
CA ALA A 306 13.14 -12.07 -0.25
C ALA A 306 13.23 -11.33 1.10
N ASP A 307 13.21 -9.99 1.07
CA ASP A 307 13.41 -9.15 2.24
C ASP A 307 12.19 -9.16 3.19
N TYR A 308 10.97 -9.19 2.64
CA TYR A 308 9.75 -9.36 3.43
C TYR A 308 9.72 -10.73 4.13
N ARG A 309 10.14 -11.80 3.45
CA ARG A 309 10.28 -13.14 4.07
C ARG A 309 11.40 -13.17 5.11
N ALA A 310 12.53 -12.50 4.87
CA ALA A 310 13.64 -12.41 5.81
C ALA A 310 13.21 -11.71 7.11
N LYS A 311 12.48 -10.59 7.01
CA LYS A 311 12.02 -9.78 8.15
C LYS A 311 10.80 -10.37 8.87
N TYR A 312 9.72 -10.68 8.14
CA TYR A 312 8.42 -11.02 8.72
C TYR A 312 8.07 -12.51 8.74
N LYS A 313 8.94 -13.37 8.18
CA LYS A 313 8.77 -14.84 8.09
C LYS A 313 7.47 -15.29 7.38
N LYS A 314 6.88 -14.42 6.57
CA LYS A 314 5.68 -14.65 5.73
C LYS A 314 5.99 -14.25 4.28
N TYR A 315 5.17 -14.73 3.35
CA TYR A 315 5.13 -14.17 2.00
C TYR A 315 4.34 -12.84 2.00
N PRO A 316 4.75 -11.83 1.22
CA PRO A 316 4.00 -10.59 1.16
C PRO A 316 2.66 -10.78 0.45
N SER A 317 1.63 -10.12 0.96
CA SER A 317 0.34 -9.91 0.30
C SER A 317 0.38 -8.64 -0.58
N VAL A 318 -0.64 -8.46 -1.43
CA VAL A 318 -0.93 -7.19 -2.10
C VAL A 318 -1.03 -6.01 -1.13
N TYR A 319 -1.50 -6.24 0.10
CA TYR A 319 -1.60 -5.19 1.13
C TYR A 319 -0.23 -4.76 1.64
N SER A 320 0.70 -5.71 1.76
CA SER A 320 2.12 -5.43 2.01
C SER A 320 2.73 -4.62 0.86
N GLU A 321 2.41 -5.00 -0.37
CA GLU A 321 2.91 -4.34 -1.57
C GLU A 321 2.39 -2.88 -1.69
N TYR A 322 1.14 -2.59 -1.28
CA TYR A 322 0.64 -1.22 -1.15
C TYR A 322 1.49 -0.35 -0.22
N GLY A 323 1.88 -0.89 0.94
CA GLY A 323 2.67 -0.14 1.92
C GLY A 323 4.07 0.17 1.40
N TYR A 324 4.69 -0.83 0.78
CA TYR A 324 6.00 -0.72 0.15
C TYR A 324 5.99 0.29 -1.02
N VAL A 325 5.00 0.21 -1.91
CA VAL A 325 4.86 1.15 -3.04
C VAL A 325 4.47 2.55 -2.57
N ALA A 326 3.64 2.70 -1.54
CA ALA A 326 3.38 4.00 -0.92
C ALA A 326 4.67 4.63 -0.38
N ALA A 327 5.50 3.85 0.32
CA ALA A 327 6.79 4.30 0.82
C ALA A 327 7.78 4.67 -0.31
N GLN A 328 7.82 3.90 -1.41
CA GLN A 328 8.60 4.24 -2.61
C GLN A 328 8.17 5.57 -3.23
N ILE A 329 6.86 5.81 -3.31
CA ILE A 329 6.28 7.05 -3.87
C ILE A 329 6.59 8.25 -2.97
N LEU A 330 6.44 8.11 -1.65
CA LEU A 330 6.75 9.19 -0.70
C LEU A 330 8.24 9.53 -0.73
N HIS A 331 9.13 8.53 -0.73
CA HIS A 331 10.57 8.76 -0.87
C HIS A 331 10.90 9.52 -2.17
N GLY A 332 10.50 9.00 -3.33
CA GLY A 332 10.82 9.62 -4.62
C GLY A 332 10.23 11.03 -4.80
N ALA A 333 9.01 11.27 -4.28
CA ALA A 333 8.37 12.58 -4.40
C ALA A 333 8.98 13.62 -3.44
N ILE A 334 9.32 13.23 -2.21
CA ILE A 334 9.80 14.14 -1.17
C ILE A 334 11.29 14.48 -1.38
N GLU A 335 12.11 13.57 -1.91
CA GLU A 335 13.47 13.90 -2.37
C GLU A 335 13.46 14.92 -3.51
N ALA A 336 12.52 14.79 -4.45
CA ALA A 336 12.37 15.70 -5.60
C ALA A 336 11.93 17.12 -5.20
N VAL A 337 11.43 17.33 -3.97
CA VAL A 337 11.18 18.64 -3.34
C VAL A 337 12.11 18.90 -2.14
N HIS A 338 13.22 18.16 -2.05
CA HIS A 338 14.30 18.32 -1.06
C HIS A 338 13.86 18.31 0.42
N GLY A 339 12.72 17.65 0.69
CA GLY A 339 12.12 17.53 2.01
C GLY A 339 11.04 18.56 2.35
N ASP A 340 10.74 19.52 1.46
CA ASP A 340 9.65 20.47 1.69
C ASP A 340 8.30 19.90 1.27
N THR A 341 7.46 19.64 2.27
CA THR A 341 6.11 19.10 2.16
C THR A 341 5.04 20.19 2.20
N HIS A 342 5.41 21.46 2.41
CA HIS A 342 4.46 22.57 2.48
C HIS A 342 4.07 23.08 1.08
N ASP A 343 5.00 23.08 0.11
CA ASP A 343 4.66 23.24 -1.30
C ASP A 343 4.00 21.97 -1.85
N LYS A 344 2.70 21.88 -1.59
CA LYS A 344 1.84 20.78 -2.03
C LYS A 344 1.69 20.72 -3.55
N ASP A 345 1.89 21.82 -4.29
CA ASP A 345 1.82 21.81 -5.75
C ASP A 345 3.13 21.31 -6.37
N ALA A 346 4.29 21.65 -5.80
CA ALA A 346 5.56 21.00 -6.14
C ALA A 346 5.53 19.49 -5.80
N LEU A 347 5.04 19.11 -4.61
CA LEU A 347 4.92 17.70 -4.21
C LEU A 347 3.94 16.94 -5.12
N ARG A 348 2.80 17.55 -5.48
CA ARG A 348 1.83 17.01 -6.46
C ARG A 348 2.48 16.81 -7.83
N LYS A 349 3.25 17.80 -8.30
CA LYS A 349 3.99 17.74 -9.58
C LYS A 349 5.04 16.64 -9.57
N ALA A 350 5.78 16.48 -8.46
CA ALA A 350 6.75 15.40 -8.28
C ALA A 350 6.09 14.03 -8.36
N MET A 351 4.97 13.82 -7.64
CA MET A 351 4.23 12.55 -7.69
C MET A 351 3.71 12.22 -9.10
N LEU A 352 3.22 13.20 -9.85
CA LEU A 352 2.78 13.01 -11.24
C LEU A 352 3.95 12.71 -12.21
N ALA A 353 5.15 13.17 -11.91
CA ALA A 353 6.36 12.89 -12.68
C ALA A 353 6.94 11.49 -12.40
N LEU A 354 6.70 10.91 -11.21
CA LEU A 354 7.26 9.60 -10.83
C LEU A 354 6.90 8.48 -11.82
N ARG A 355 7.90 7.67 -12.16
CA ARG A 355 7.78 6.41 -12.88
C ARG A 355 8.55 5.36 -12.08
N LEU A 356 7.89 4.28 -11.66
CA LEU A 356 8.48 3.26 -10.78
C LEU A 356 8.50 1.89 -11.46
N GLN A 357 9.55 1.12 -11.18
CA GLN A 357 9.55 -0.34 -11.32
C GLN A 357 9.24 -0.91 -9.93
N ALA A 358 7.95 -0.96 -9.59
CA ALA A 358 7.45 -1.48 -8.33
C ALA A 358 7.49 -3.03 -8.33
N PRO A 359 7.24 -3.71 -7.19
CA PRO A 359 7.09 -5.17 -7.17
C PRO A 359 6.00 -5.67 -8.14
N ARG A 360 4.87 -4.95 -8.27
CA ARG A 360 3.86 -5.15 -9.32
C ARG A 360 4.30 -4.88 -10.77
N GLY A 361 5.56 -4.51 -11.02
CA GLY A 361 6.06 -4.06 -12.32
C GLY A 361 5.90 -2.56 -12.53
N PRO A 362 5.77 -2.09 -13.79
CA PRO A 362 5.64 -0.67 -14.10
C PRO A 362 4.45 -0.01 -13.40
N PHE A 363 4.72 1.11 -12.73
CA PHE A 363 3.74 1.93 -12.02
C PHE A 363 3.93 3.41 -12.35
N HIS A 364 2.83 4.12 -12.59
CA HIS A 364 2.79 5.59 -12.55
C HIS A 364 1.37 6.10 -12.28
N PHE A 365 1.24 7.38 -11.93
CA PHE A 365 -0.08 8.01 -11.77
C PHE A 365 -0.65 8.52 -13.08
N SER A 366 -1.96 8.36 -13.25
CA SER A 366 -2.72 9.09 -14.27
C SER A 366 -2.80 10.59 -13.89
N PRO A 367 -2.45 11.53 -14.79
CA PRO A 367 -2.58 12.96 -14.53
C PRO A 367 -4.03 13.44 -14.41
N THR A 368 -4.99 12.63 -14.88
CA THR A 368 -6.41 12.97 -14.89
C THR A 368 -7.15 12.41 -13.68
N THR A 369 -6.82 11.20 -13.23
CA THR A 369 -7.56 10.50 -12.15
C THR A 369 -6.79 10.41 -10.82
N GLN A 370 -5.46 10.69 -10.83
CA GLN A 370 -4.52 10.47 -9.72
C GLN A 370 -4.58 9.06 -9.11
N SER A 371 -5.12 8.10 -9.86
CA SER A 371 -5.14 6.66 -9.61
C SER A 371 -4.02 5.98 -10.42
N PRO A 372 -3.69 4.69 -10.15
CA PRO A 372 -2.50 4.09 -10.71
C PRO A 372 -2.76 3.54 -12.12
N ILE A 373 -1.84 3.84 -13.03
CA ILE A 373 -1.67 3.16 -14.32
C ILE A 373 -0.63 2.06 -14.11
N GLN A 374 -1.05 0.82 -14.31
CA GLN A 374 -0.33 -0.38 -13.87
C GLN A 374 -0.76 -1.61 -14.66
N ASN A 375 -0.07 -2.73 -14.49
CA ASN A 375 -0.51 -4.01 -15.06
C ASN A 375 -1.68 -4.60 -14.27
N VAL A 376 -2.50 -5.42 -14.94
CA VAL A 376 -3.43 -6.36 -14.30
C VAL A 376 -3.13 -7.78 -14.78
N TYR A 377 -3.05 -8.70 -13.84
CA TYR A 377 -2.69 -10.08 -14.04
C TYR A 377 -3.92 -10.97 -13.84
N ILE A 378 -4.16 -11.86 -14.80
CA ILE A 378 -5.03 -13.03 -14.61
C ILE A 378 -4.19 -14.11 -13.93
N ARG A 379 -4.76 -14.75 -12.91
CA ARG A 379 -4.04 -15.63 -11.99
C ARG A 379 -4.82 -16.91 -11.73
N GLU A 380 -4.11 -17.99 -11.45
CA GLU A 380 -4.65 -19.27 -10.98
C GLU A 380 -3.97 -19.68 -9.69
N VAL A 381 -4.75 -20.16 -8.71
CA VAL A 381 -4.18 -20.75 -7.50
C VAL A 381 -3.64 -22.13 -7.82
N VAL A 382 -2.32 -22.28 -7.71
CA VAL A 382 -1.58 -23.53 -7.90
C VAL A 382 -0.91 -23.95 -6.59
N GLU A 383 -0.55 -25.23 -6.48
CA GLU A 383 0.45 -25.65 -5.51
C GLU A 383 1.85 -25.53 -6.11
N LEU A 384 2.77 -24.91 -5.38
CA LEU A 384 4.16 -24.71 -5.77
C LEU A 384 5.06 -24.83 -4.54
N ASN A 385 5.99 -25.79 -4.54
CA ASN A 385 6.92 -26.04 -3.44
C ASN A 385 6.24 -26.26 -2.08
N GLY A 386 5.16 -27.05 -2.05
CA GLY A 386 4.42 -27.40 -0.83
C GLY A 386 3.56 -26.29 -0.23
N ARG A 387 3.24 -25.24 -1.00
CA ARG A 387 2.32 -24.16 -0.60
C ARG A 387 1.38 -23.79 -1.75
N PHE A 388 0.21 -23.25 -1.41
CA PHE A 388 -0.69 -22.63 -2.38
C PHE A 388 -0.24 -21.19 -2.69
N THR A 389 -0.20 -20.82 -3.96
CA THR A 389 0.09 -19.45 -4.43
C THR A 389 -0.55 -19.18 -5.80
N ASN A 390 -0.54 -17.93 -6.24
CA ASN A 390 -1.00 -17.52 -7.56
C ASN A 390 0.09 -17.73 -8.62
N LYS A 391 -0.19 -18.50 -9.67
CA LYS A 391 0.54 -18.43 -10.95
C LYS A 391 -0.12 -17.39 -11.84
N VAL A 392 0.66 -16.49 -12.44
CA VAL A 392 0.16 -15.59 -13.50
C VAL A 392 -0.09 -16.39 -14.78
N LEU A 393 -1.28 -16.25 -15.36
CA LEU A 393 -1.67 -16.86 -16.65
C LEU A 393 -1.63 -15.87 -17.81
N TYR A 394 -1.97 -14.60 -17.56
CA TYR A 394 -2.05 -13.56 -18.58
C TYR A 394 -1.83 -12.17 -17.96
N THR A 395 -1.37 -11.21 -18.76
CA THR A 395 -1.11 -9.83 -18.34
C THR A 395 -1.81 -8.85 -19.28
N TYR A 396 -2.67 -8.00 -18.74
CA TYR A 396 -3.13 -6.76 -19.36
C TYR A 396 -2.16 -5.63 -18.97
N PRO A 397 -1.30 -5.12 -19.87
CA PRO A 397 -0.28 -4.14 -19.52
C PRO A 397 -0.84 -2.71 -19.42
N ASN A 398 -0.33 -1.92 -18.48
CA ASN A 398 -0.58 -0.47 -18.37
C ASN A 398 -2.06 -0.03 -18.48
N VAL A 399 -2.97 -0.70 -17.77
CA VAL A 399 -4.40 -0.35 -17.76
C VAL A 399 -4.67 0.90 -16.93
N VAL A 400 -5.72 1.64 -17.31
CA VAL A 400 -6.07 3.02 -16.88
C VAL A 400 -7.51 3.06 -16.36
#